data_AF-A0A2G2DEE2-F1
#
_entry.id   AF-A0A2G2DEE2-F1
#
_cell.length_a   1.000
_cell.length_b   1.000
_cell.length_c   1.000
_cell.angle_alpha   90.00
_cell.angle_beta   90.00
_cell.angle_gamma   90.00
#
_symmetry.space_group_name_H-M   'P 1'
#
loop_
_entity.id
_entity.type
_entity.pdbx_description
1 polymer ?
#
loop_
_entity_poly.entity_id
_entity_poly.type
_entity_poly.pdbx_seq_one_letter_code
_entity_poly.pdbx_strand_id
1 'polypeptide(L)'
;HYGMLQVRNSSATSKEASIGFFPSNGAQDNDAWVFGVGAWGLTNKLVIGHSGTGPNDNSPKLVIDSNGNVGIGTSSPGSKLTVESFGFGIIQKSNNVEVGIFAHNERGGFGTKSDHPLHFFGGGRYRATIGKNGNMRIGDGTSEPTYPLHVTKDQNSGNPDKQHAGFNITWANTIAKKVYCDRSTIEQNVSICAKGSIWSGQAFVSTSDERIKDCLGQSNSSSDLKVLEQLEVTNYRYKDHLTYGDRIQKKLIAQQVDKCFPTAISKKTGVVPDIMQLSSNVEIEDNTLKITLNEHGLESGEKVKIIFESKPENIEWKSSWEVISEIKSTHEKSFCIVIPEQLEKGQLDNYTLFVYGKEVDDFHTVDYDAISMLNVSATQEILKRLELLEVENQQLREDLSSLSQGVRTTKV
;
A
#
# COMPACT_ATOMS: atom_id res chain seq x y z
N HIS A 1 51.74 -35.51 -6.18
CA HIS A 1 52.01 -34.21 -6.81
C HIS A 1 51.09 -34.05 -8.00
N TYR A 2 50.34 -32.96 -8.09
CA TYR A 2 49.60 -32.65 -9.32
C TYR A 2 50.62 -32.28 -10.41
N GLY A 3 50.39 -32.72 -11.66
CA GLY A 3 51.12 -32.18 -12.81
C GLY A 3 50.70 -30.73 -13.01
N MET A 4 51.41 -29.79 -12.40
CA MET A 4 51.11 -28.35 -12.49
C MET A 4 52.33 -27.58 -12.99
N LEU A 5 52.10 -26.65 -13.90
CA LEU A 5 53.06 -25.60 -14.22
C LEU A 5 53.08 -24.60 -13.06
N GLN A 6 54.24 -24.41 -12.45
CA GLN A 6 54.43 -23.45 -11.35
C GLN A 6 55.14 -22.21 -11.86
N VAL A 7 54.50 -21.05 -11.72
CA VAL A 7 55.11 -19.74 -11.97
C VAL A 7 55.38 -19.08 -10.62
N ARG A 8 56.65 -18.75 -10.34
CA ARG A 8 57.06 -18.13 -9.07
C ARG A 8 57.84 -16.87 -9.37
N ASN A 9 57.51 -15.80 -8.65
CA ASN A 9 58.32 -14.59 -8.68
C ASN A 9 59.64 -14.84 -7.94
N SER A 10 60.77 -14.57 -8.60
CA SER A 10 62.12 -14.66 -8.02
C SER A 10 62.67 -13.33 -7.50
N SER A 11 61.94 -12.23 -7.69
CA SER A 11 62.33 -10.88 -7.28
C SER A 11 61.81 -10.57 -5.87
N ALA A 12 62.66 -9.93 -5.05
CA ALA A 12 62.31 -9.48 -3.70
C ALA A 12 61.56 -8.14 -3.69
N THR A 13 61.52 -7.43 -4.82
CA THR A 13 60.97 -6.07 -4.93
C THR A 13 59.70 -6.00 -5.77
N SER A 14 59.59 -6.82 -6.81
CA SER A 14 58.33 -7.00 -7.53
C SER A 14 57.45 -8.00 -6.77
N LYS A 15 56.14 -7.78 -6.74
CA LYS A 15 55.17 -8.68 -6.08
C LYS A 15 54.30 -9.43 -7.09
N GLU A 16 54.80 -9.59 -8.31
CA GLU A 16 54.07 -10.11 -9.46
C GLU A 16 54.54 -11.51 -9.89
N ALA A 17 53.62 -12.46 -10.06
CA ALA A 17 53.88 -13.73 -10.74
C ALA A 17 52.75 -13.95 -11.75
N SER A 18 53.06 -13.76 -13.03
CA SER A 18 52.06 -13.73 -14.10
C SER A 18 52.54 -14.41 -15.38
N ILE A 19 51.57 -14.74 -16.24
CA ILE A 19 51.76 -15.25 -17.59
C ILE A 19 51.13 -14.24 -18.55
N GLY A 20 51.87 -13.80 -19.56
CA GLY A 20 51.42 -12.91 -20.63
C GLY A 20 51.13 -13.65 -21.93
N PHE A 21 50.04 -13.29 -22.60
CA PHE A 21 49.64 -13.80 -23.91
C PHE A 21 49.61 -12.65 -24.92
N PHE A 22 50.46 -12.71 -25.95
CA PHE A 22 50.64 -11.65 -26.93
C PHE A 22 49.83 -11.94 -28.22
N PRO A 23 49.04 -10.99 -28.73
CA PRO A 23 48.10 -11.24 -29.83
C PRO A 23 48.74 -11.33 -31.21
N SER A 24 49.96 -10.82 -31.39
CA SER A 24 50.64 -10.82 -32.70
C SER A 24 52.16 -10.73 -32.57
N ASN A 25 52.86 -11.03 -33.67
CA ASN A 25 54.31 -10.88 -33.74
C ASN A 25 54.68 -9.39 -33.77
N GLY A 26 55.49 -8.94 -32.80
CA GLY A 26 55.81 -7.52 -32.61
C GLY A 26 54.91 -6.77 -31.62
N ALA A 27 53.96 -7.47 -30.98
CA ALA A 27 53.17 -6.93 -29.88
C ALA A 27 54.08 -6.52 -28.70
N GLN A 28 53.79 -5.37 -28.10
CA GLN A 28 54.52 -4.84 -26.95
C GLN A 28 53.93 -5.37 -25.64
N ASP A 29 54.61 -5.13 -24.51
CA ASP A 29 54.16 -5.60 -23.19
C ASP A 29 52.76 -5.09 -22.82
N ASN A 30 52.39 -3.89 -23.29
CA ASN A 30 51.06 -3.33 -23.07
C ASN A 30 49.95 -3.98 -23.91
N ASP A 31 50.33 -4.76 -24.93
CA ASP A 31 49.43 -5.53 -25.79
C ASP A 31 49.14 -6.95 -25.21
N ALA A 32 49.76 -7.31 -24.08
CA ALA A 32 49.63 -8.65 -23.50
C ALA A 32 48.35 -8.79 -22.67
N TRP A 33 47.63 -9.90 -22.88
CA TRP A 33 46.67 -10.39 -21.89
C TRP A 33 47.42 -11.06 -20.76
N VAL A 34 47.21 -10.61 -19.53
CA VAL A 34 47.93 -11.08 -18.34
C VAL A 34 46.98 -11.88 -17.46
N PHE A 35 47.45 -13.05 -17.01
CA PHE A 35 46.84 -13.84 -15.95
C PHE A 35 47.88 -14.11 -14.86
N GLY A 36 47.60 -13.73 -13.62
CA GLY A 36 48.56 -13.94 -12.53
C GLY A 36 48.22 -13.24 -11.25
N VAL A 37 49.14 -13.29 -10.29
CA VAL A 37 49.02 -12.58 -9.02
C VAL A 37 49.90 -11.34 -9.00
N GLY A 38 49.42 -10.23 -8.45
CA GLY A 38 50.24 -9.03 -8.26
C GLY A 38 50.44 -8.16 -9.50
N ALA A 39 49.82 -8.50 -10.63
CA ALA A 39 49.97 -7.77 -11.89
C ALA A 39 49.64 -6.28 -11.75
N TRP A 40 50.44 -5.43 -12.38
CA TRP A 40 50.28 -3.96 -12.38
C TRP A 40 50.19 -3.33 -10.97
N GLY A 41 50.92 -3.91 -10.00
CA GLY A 41 50.96 -3.40 -8.62
C GLY A 41 49.79 -3.84 -7.73
N LEU A 42 48.88 -4.69 -8.24
CA LEU A 42 47.75 -5.26 -7.50
C LEU A 42 48.19 -6.41 -6.58
N THR A 43 49.08 -6.08 -5.65
CA THR A 43 49.70 -7.01 -4.70
C THR A 43 48.68 -7.91 -4.01
N ASN A 44 48.96 -9.22 -3.92
CA ASN A 44 48.12 -10.25 -3.30
C ASN A 44 46.74 -10.44 -3.94
N LYS A 45 46.53 -9.96 -5.18
CA LYS A 45 45.29 -10.15 -5.92
C LYS A 45 45.55 -11.02 -7.15
N LEU A 46 44.63 -11.94 -7.45
CA LEU A 46 44.59 -12.63 -8.74
C LEU A 46 43.98 -11.67 -9.76
N VAL A 47 44.62 -11.52 -10.92
CA VAL A 47 44.27 -10.53 -11.94
C VAL A 47 44.15 -11.19 -13.30
N ILE A 48 43.13 -10.78 -14.05
CA ILE A 48 42.99 -11.03 -15.49
C ILE A 48 42.76 -9.69 -16.18
N GLY A 49 43.52 -9.37 -17.22
CA GLY A 49 43.29 -8.16 -17.99
C GLY A 49 44.31 -7.89 -19.09
N HIS A 50 44.28 -6.67 -19.61
CA HIS A 50 45.17 -6.17 -20.65
C HIS A 50 45.29 -4.64 -20.50
N SER A 51 46.49 -4.08 -20.66
CA SER A 51 46.80 -2.66 -20.39
C SER A 51 46.77 -1.77 -21.64
N GLY A 52 45.76 -1.92 -22.50
CA GLY A 52 45.75 -1.21 -23.77
C GLY A 52 45.39 0.27 -23.60
N THR A 53 45.52 1.04 -24.68
CA THR A 53 45.41 2.51 -24.69
C THR A 53 44.04 3.03 -25.11
N GLY A 54 43.00 2.19 -25.07
CA GLY A 54 41.63 2.58 -25.46
C GLY A 54 40.85 3.29 -24.35
N PRO A 55 39.81 4.09 -24.67
CA PRO A 55 39.02 4.85 -23.69
C PRO A 55 38.21 3.99 -22.69
N ASN A 56 38.22 2.66 -22.82
CA ASN A 56 37.57 1.71 -21.90
C ASN A 56 38.56 0.67 -21.33
N ASP A 57 39.85 1.01 -21.30
CA ASP A 57 40.92 0.02 -21.15
C ASP A 57 41.59 -0.01 -19.76
N ASN A 58 40.78 0.16 -18.72
CA ASN A 58 41.25 -0.01 -17.36
C ASN A 58 41.57 -1.49 -17.10
N SER A 59 42.85 -1.81 -17.00
CA SER A 59 43.31 -2.95 -16.23
C SER A 59 43.15 -2.63 -14.75
N PRO A 60 42.62 -3.55 -13.93
CA PRO A 60 42.31 -4.95 -14.24
C PRO A 60 40.89 -5.16 -14.80
N LYS A 61 40.69 -6.19 -15.65
CA LYS A 61 39.34 -6.56 -16.13
C LYS A 61 38.59 -7.43 -15.13
N LEU A 62 39.29 -8.39 -14.51
CA LEU A 62 38.81 -9.20 -13.40
C LEU A 62 39.87 -9.24 -12.29
N VAL A 63 39.41 -9.14 -11.06
CA VAL A 63 40.21 -9.25 -9.85
C VAL A 63 39.57 -10.25 -8.89
N ILE A 64 40.38 -11.07 -8.23
CA ILE A 64 40.00 -11.72 -6.98
C ILE A 64 40.93 -11.21 -5.90
N ASP A 65 40.38 -10.54 -4.89
CA ASP A 65 41.17 -10.03 -3.76
C ASP A 65 41.51 -11.12 -2.73
N SER A 66 42.34 -10.78 -1.75
CA SER A 66 42.75 -11.69 -0.68
C SER A 66 41.59 -12.13 0.24
N ASN A 67 40.45 -11.43 0.21
CA ASN A 67 39.24 -11.76 0.95
C ASN A 67 38.27 -12.63 0.14
N GLY A 68 38.64 -13.00 -1.09
CA GLY A 68 37.82 -13.77 -2.01
C GLY A 68 36.68 -12.98 -2.66
N ASN A 69 36.81 -11.66 -2.75
CA ASN A 69 35.86 -10.81 -3.48
C ASN A 69 36.27 -10.69 -4.95
N VAL A 70 35.30 -10.82 -5.85
CA VAL A 70 35.51 -10.73 -7.30
C VAL A 70 35.13 -9.34 -7.80
N GLY A 71 36.08 -8.62 -8.39
CA GLY A 71 35.85 -7.36 -9.11
C GLY A 71 35.83 -7.57 -10.61
N ILE A 72 34.84 -7.03 -11.32
CA ILE A 72 34.83 -6.92 -12.78
C ILE A 72 34.81 -5.43 -13.12
N GLY A 73 35.81 -4.96 -13.87
CA GLY A 73 35.98 -3.54 -14.18
C GLY A 73 36.47 -2.68 -12.99
N THR A 74 36.74 -3.30 -11.83
CA THR A 74 37.25 -2.63 -10.64
C THR A 74 38.41 -3.39 -10.00
N SER A 75 39.38 -2.66 -9.45
CA SER A 75 40.50 -3.25 -8.71
C SER A 75 40.22 -3.45 -7.22
N SER A 76 39.13 -2.88 -6.70
CA SER A 76 38.86 -2.77 -5.26
C SER A 76 37.44 -3.20 -4.93
N PRO A 77 37.07 -4.48 -5.15
CA PRO A 77 35.73 -4.97 -4.87
C PRO A 77 35.41 -4.90 -3.37
N GLY A 78 34.35 -4.17 -3.01
CA GLY A 78 33.88 -4.03 -1.63
C GLY A 78 32.93 -5.15 -1.17
N SER A 79 32.60 -6.09 -2.05
CA SER A 79 31.64 -7.18 -1.80
C SER A 79 32.02 -8.41 -2.62
N LYS A 80 31.38 -9.57 -2.34
CA LYS A 80 31.73 -10.85 -2.98
C LYS A 80 31.77 -10.80 -4.51
N LEU A 81 30.90 -10.00 -5.12
CA LEU A 81 30.96 -9.63 -6.52
C LEU A 81 30.73 -8.12 -6.65
N THR A 82 31.64 -7.41 -7.29
CA THR A 82 31.49 -5.99 -7.66
C THR A 82 31.70 -5.86 -9.16
N VAL A 83 30.71 -5.31 -9.87
CA VAL A 83 30.80 -5.02 -11.31
C VAL A 83 30.76 -3.50 -11.48
N GLU A 84 31.86 -2.91 -11.93
CA GLU A 84 31.99 -1.49 -12.24
C GLU A 84 31.96 -1.31 -13.76
N SER A 85 30.96 -0.56 -14.26
CA SER A 85 30.69 -0.44 -15.69
C SER A 85 29.98 0.87 -16.02
N PHE A 86 30.28 1.45 -17.18
CA PHE A 86 29.54 2.56 -17.77
C PHE A 86 28.34 2.00 -18.57
N GLY A 87 27.22 1.73 -17.90
CA GLY A 87 25.99 1.19 -18.51
C GLY A 87 25.51 -0.09 -17.84
N PHE A 88 24.85 -0.97 -18.61
CA PHE A 88 24.37 -2.26 -18.09
C PHE A 88 25.52 -3.24 -17.88
N GLY A 89 26.00 -3.35 -16.64
CA GLY A 89 27.15 -4.19 -16.28
C GLY A 89 26.84 -5.70 -16.27
N ILE A 90 25.57 -6.08 -16.11
CA ILE A 90 25.12 -7.47 -16.16
C ILE A 90 23.95 -7.56 -17.15
N ILE A 91 24.05 -8.44 -18.15
CA ILE A 91 23.04 -8.68 -19.18
C ILE A 91 22.75 -10.18 -19.30
N GLN A 92 21.47 -10.54 -19.23
CA GLN A 92 20.95 -11.81 -19.73
C GLN A 92 20.29 -11.57 -21.07
N LYS A 93 20.67 -12.35 -22.09
CA LYS A 93 20.15 -12.23 -23.45
C LYS A 93 19.58 -13.55 -23.94
N SER A 94 18.39 -13.49 -24.54
CA SER A 94 17.79 -14.59 -25.30
C SER A 94 17.18 -14.02 -26.57
N ASN A 95 17.73 -14.38 -27.74
CA ASN A 95 17.37 -13.78 -29.03
C ASN A 95 17.43 -12.24 -28.98
N ASN A 96 16.28 -11.58 -29.16
CA ASN A 96 16.10 -10.12 -29.13
C ASN A 96 15.67 -9.58 -27.76
N VAL A 97 15.55 -10.42 -26.73
CA VAL A 97 15.20 -10.01 -25.37
C VAL A 97 16.48 -9.84 -24.56
N GLU A 98 16.65 -8.65 -23.98
CA GLU A 98 17.78 -8.32 -23.09
C GLU A 98 17.24 -7.86 -21.74
N VAL A 99 17.62 -8.53 -20.66
CA VAL A 99 17.36 -8.11 -19.28
C VAL A 99 18.67 -7.68 -18.65
N GLY A 100 18.69 -6.52 -18.00
CA GLY A 100 19.92 -5.92 -17.53
C GLY A 100 19.84 -5.26 -16.17
N ILE A 101 20.99 -5.11 -15.53
CA ILE A 101 21.21 -4.31 -14.32
C ILE A 101 22.26 -3.25 -14.62
N PHE A 102 22.03 -2.02 -14.16
CA PHE A 102 22.99 -0.92 -14.24
C PHE A 102 23.03 -0.08 -12.96
N ALA A 103 24.14 0.61 -12.74
CA ALA A 103 24.30 1.66 -11.74
C ALA A 103 24.95 2.89 -12.39
N HIS A 104 24.55 4.07 -11.95
CA HIS A 104 25.00 5.38 -12.41
C HIS A 104 25.06 6.33 -11.20
N ASN A 105 25.71 7.49 -11.34
CA ASN A 105 25.87 8.45 -10.23
C ASN A 105 24.53 8.92 -9.60
N GLU A 106 23.43 8.88 -10.35
CA GLU A 106 22.12 9.42 -9.97
C GLU A 106 21.00 8.36 -9.92
N ARG A 107 21.26 7.13 -10.40
CA ARG A 107 20.24 6.09 -10.54
C ARG A 107 20.84 4.71 -10.69
N GLY A 108 20.09 3.70 -10.26
CA GLY A 108 20.30 2.31 -10.62
C GLY A 108 19.02 1.73 -11.23
N GLY A 109 19.13 0.62 -11.93
CA GLY A 109 17.95 -0.01 -12.51
C GLY A 109 18.16 -1.48 -12.84
N PHE A 110 17.04 -2.20 -12.78
CA PHE A 110 16.89 -3.55 -13.30
C PHE A 110 15.66 -3.56 -14.21
N GLY A 111 15.79 -4.17 -15.39
CA GLY A 111 14.63 -4.32 -16.26
C GLY A 111 14.96 -4.89 -17.62
N THR A 112 13.93 -4.93 -18.46
CA THR A 112 14.04 -5.36 -19.85
C THR A 112 14.54 -4.19 -20.68
N LYS A 113 15.77 -4.29 -21.20
CA LYS A 113 16.42 -3.26 -22.03
C LYS A 113 15.83 -3.22 -23.44
N SER A 114 15.45 -4.37 -23.97
CA SER A 114 14.70 -4.49 -25.23
C SER A 114 13.24 -4.04 -25.06
N ASP A 115 12.54 -3.75 -26.15
CA ASP A 115 11.10 -3.40 -26.16
C ASP A 115 10.18 -4.61 -25.86
N HIS A 116 10.25 -5.09 -24.63
CA HIS A 116 9.46 -6.21 -24.12
C HIS A 116 9.06 -5.95 -22.65
N PRO A 117 7.99 -6.59 -22.15
CA PRO A 117 7.57 -6.42 -20.76
C PRO A 117 8.63 -6.85 -19.75
N LEU A 118 8.61 -6.23 -18.58
CA LEU A 118 9.30 -6.70 -17.39
C LEU A 118 8.29 -7.37 -16.46
N HIS A 119 8.50 -8.66 -16.15
CA HIS A 119 7.63 -9.42 -15.26
C HIS A 119 8.29 -9.65 -13.91
N PHE A 120 7.50 -9.49 -12.84
CA PHE A 120 7.81 -9.97 -11.50
C PHE A 120 7.00 -11.23 -11.26
N PHE A 121 7.66 -12.35 -10.94
CA PHE A 121 7.01 -13.66 -10.83
C PHE A 121 7.15 -14.28 -9.44
N GLY A 122 6.18 -15.12 -9.08
CA GLY A 122 6.19 -15.90 -7.83
C GLY A 122 5.34 -17.16 -7.98
N GLY A 123 5.94 -18.33 -7.73
CA GLY A 123 5.30 -19.63 -7.96
C GLY A 123 4.99 -19.88 -9.45
N GLY A 124 5.86 -19.43 -10.36
CA GLY A 124 5.69 -19.58 -11.82
C GLY A 124 4.65 -18.67 -12.47
N ARG A 125 4.06 -17.71 -11.74
CA ARG A 125 3.05 -16.77 -12.25
C ARG A 125 3.54 -15.33 -12.20
N TYR A 126 3.13 -14.49 -13.15
CA TYR A 126 3.35 -13.05 -13.11
C TYR A 126 2.45 -12.41 -12.05
N ARG A 127 3.06 -11.66 -11.12
CA ARG A 127 2.41 -10.95 -10.00
C ARG A 127 2.35 -9.45 -10.23
N ALA A 128 3.35 -8.92 -10.93
CA ALA A 128 3.37 -7.57 -11.45
C ALA A 128 4.03 -7.56 -12.82
N THR A 129 3.67 -6.59 -13.65
CA THR A 129 4.24 -6.43 -14.99
C THR A 129 4.36 -4.95 -15.32
N ILE A 130 5.52 -4.52 -15.80
CA ILE A 130 5.66 -3.27 -16.54
C ILE A 130 5.53 -3.65 -18.02
N GLY A 131 4.41 -3.27 -18.63
CA GLY A 131 4.13 -3.50 -20.04
C GLY A 131 5.08 -2.67 -20.92
N LYS A 132 5.19 -3.06 -22.19
CA LYS A 132 6.02 -2.33 -23.16
C LYS A 132 5.55 -0.89 -23.40
N ASN A 133 4.28 -0.61 -23.13
CA ASN A 133 3.67 0.72 -23.19
C ASN A 133 3.98 1.60 -21.97
N GLY A 134 4.78 1.11 -21.01
CA GLY A 134 5.10 1.81 -19.77
C GLY A 134 4.00 1.72 -18.70
N ASN A 135 2.87 1.08 -19.01
CA ASN A 135 1.82 0.85 -18.04
C ASN A 135 2.21 -0.27 -17.08
N MET A 136 1.79 -0.16 -15.82
CA MET A 136 2.05 -1.15 -14.79
C MET A 136 0.79 -1.93 -14.45
N ARG A 137 0.92 -3.24 -14.30
CA ARG A 137 -0.12 -4.12 -13.76
C ARG A 137 0.27 -4.67 -12.39
N ILE A 138 -0.69 -4.72 -11.47
CA ILE A 138 -0.62 -5.52 -10.24
C ILE A 138 -1.80 -6.49 -10.21
N GLY A 139 -1.55 -7.73 -9.81
CA GLY A 139 -2.58 -8.75 -9.66
C GLY A 139 -2.55 -9.77 -10.79
N ASP A 140 -3.69 -10.37 -11.03
CA ASP A 140 -3.83 -11.55 -11.86
C ASP A 140 -4.01 -11.27 -13.36
N GLY A 141 -3.66 -12.24 -14.22
CA GLY A 141 -3.79 -12.12 -15.68
C GLY A 141 -2.48 -12.26 -16.46
N THR A 142 -2.59 -12.37 -17.79
CA THR A 142 -1.44 -12.54 -18.69
C THR A 142 -1.45 -11.53 -19.85
N SER A 143 -2.40 -10.60 -19.88
CA SER A 143 -2.49 -9.55 -20.90
C SER A 143 -1.73 -8.28 -20.50
N GLU A 144 -1.35 -7.50 -21.53
CA GLU A 144 -0.75 -6.16 -21.38
C GLU A 144 -1.68 -5.22 -20.60
N PRO A 145 -1.14 -4.37 -19.70
CA PRO A 145 -1.92 -3.37 -18.98
C PRO A 145 -2.46 -2.27 -19.92
N THR A 146 -3.77 -2.02 -19.85
CA THR A 146 -4.47 -1.03 -20.68
C THR A 146 -4.50 0.39 -20.08
N TYR A 147 -4.19 0.52 -18.79
CA TYR A 147 -4.14 1.79 -18.06
C TYR A 147 -2.77 1.96 -17.38
N PRO A 148 -2.26 3.20 -17.18
CA PRO A 148 -0.96 3.46 -16.55
C PRO A 148 -0.72 2.68 -15.26
N LEU A 149 -1.75 2.54 -14.43
CA LEU A 149 -1.81 1.56 -13.35
C LEU A 149 -3.09 0.75 -13.52
N HIS A 150 -2.95 -0.54 -13.85
CA HIS A 150 -4.04 -1.49 -13.96
C HIS A 150 -3.96 -2.48 -12.81
N VAL A 151 -4.83 -2.33 -11.81
CA VAL A 151 -4.91 -3.26 -10.68
C VAL A 151 -6.08 -4.21 -10.90
N THR A 152 -5.77 -5.49 -10.86
CA THR A 152 -6.72 -6.59 -11.10
C THR A 152 -6.91 -7.39 -9.80
N LYS A 153 -7.96 -8.22 -9.73
CA LYS A 153 -8.19 -9.09 -8.59
C LYS A 153 -7.06 -10.13 -8.44
N ASP A 154 -6.96 -10.76 -7.26
CA ASP A 154 -6.16 -11.98 -7.08
C ASP A 154 -6.92 -13.18 -7.66
N GLN A 155 -6.28 -14.01 -8.50
CA GLN A 155 -6.83 -15.29 -8.99
C GLN A 155 -6.80 -16.27 -7.80
N ASN A 156 -7.62 -16.07 -6.76
CA ASN A 156 -7.93 -17.13 -5.83
C ASN A 156 -8.98 -18.03 -6.49
N SER A 157 -8.50 -19.18 -6.94
CA SER A 157 -9.27 -20.31 -7.47
C SER A 157 -10.46 -20.64 -6.55
N GLY A 158 -11.68 -20.47 -7.04
CA GLY A 158 -12.85 -20.95 -6.31
C GLY A 158 -14.22 -20.53 -6.83
N ASN A 159 -14.39 -19.36 -7.47
CA ASN A 159 -15.66 -19.02 -8.11
C ASN A 159 -15.52 -17.86 -9.10
N PRO A 160 -15.68 -18.06 -10.42
CA PRO A 160 -15.67 -16.98 -11.41
C PRO A 160 -16.88 -16.02 -11.32
N ASP A 161 -17.89 -16.33 -10.50
CA ASP A 161 -19.20 -15.64 -10.52
C ASP A 161 -19.38 -14.53 -9.47
N LYS A 162 -18.35 -14.17 -8.69
CA LYS A 162 -18.43 -13.02 -7.76
C LYS A 162 -17.53 -11.89 -8.25
N GLN A 163 -18.01 -11.20 -9.28
CA GLN A 163 -17.26 -10.27 -10.12
C GLN A 163 -17.43 -8.80 -9.75
N HIS A 164 -17.27 -8.37 -8.49
CA HIS A 164 -17.30 -6.94 -8.20
C HIS A 164 -15.96 -6.46 -7.62
N ALA A 165 -15.26 -5.64 -8.41
CA ALA A 165 -14.15 -4.82 -7.94
C ALA A 165 -14.74 -3.51 -7.42
N GLY A 166 -14.87 -3.41 -6.09
CA GLY A 166 -15.34 -2.19 -5.45
C GLY A 166 -14.19 -1.22 -5.19
N PHE A 167 -14.42 0.06 -5.49
CA PHE A 167 -13.60 1.14 -4.95
C PHE A 167 -14.11 1.46 -3.54
N ASN A 168 -13.42 0.96 -2.52
CA ASN A 168 -13.76 1.24 -1.13
C ASN A 168 -12.70 2.15 -0.51
N ILE A 169 -13.02 3.44 -0.35
CA ILE A 169 -12.25 4.34 0.52
C ILE A 169 -12.64 4.01 1.95
N THR A 170 -12.04 2.97 2.52
CA THR A 170 -12.17 2.72 3.95
C THR A 170 -10.82 2.40 4.56
N TRP A 171 -10.68 2.73 5.85
CA TRP A 171 -9.55 2.30 6.67
C TRP A 171 -9.47 0.78 6.67
N ALA A 172 -8.53 0.19 5.92
CA ALA A 172 -8.29 -1.25 5.98
C ALA A 172 -7.23 -1.53 7.05
N ASN A 173 -7.60 -2.37 8.02
CA ASN A 173 -6.65 -3.05 8.86
C ASN A 173 -6.26 -4.38 8.19
N THR A 174 -5.01 -4.79 8.37
CA THR A 174 -4.18 -5.66 7.51
C THR A 174 -4.71 -7.09 7.25
N ILE A 175 -5.88 -7.48 7.75
CA ILE A 175 -6.29 -8.90 7.79
C ILE A 175 -7.44 -9.23 6.82
N ALA A 176 -8.28 -8.28 6.42
CA ALA A 176 -9.36 -8.55 5.48
C ALA A 176 -9.02 -8.08 4.06
N LYS A 177 -8.62 -9.00 3.18
CA LYS A 177 -8.60 -8.80 1.70
C LYS A 177 -10.00 -8.52 1.11
N LYS A 178 -11.01 -8.35 1.96
CA LYS A 178 -12.43 -8.51 1.67
C LYS A 178 -13.25 -7.44 2.39
N VAL A 179 -14.24 -6.87 1.71
CA VAL A 179 -15.24 -5.96 2.30
C VAL A 179 -16.60 -6.62 2.19
N TYR A 180 -17.43 -6.51 3.24
CA TYR A 180 -18.82 -6.94 3.21
C TYR A 180 -19.68 -5.81 2.65
N CYS A 181 -20.43 -6.10 1.59
CA CYS A 181 -21.55 -5.26 1.18
C CYS A 181 -22.83 -5.86 1.77
N ASP A 182 -23.61 -5.05 2.48
CA ASP A 182 -24.85 -5.47 3.16
C ASP A 182 -24.63 -6.46 4.33
N ARG A 183 -25.66 -6.67 5.14
CA ARG A 183 -25.80 -7.69 6.20
C ARG A 183 -25.70 -9.13 5.68
N SER A 184 -25.29 -9.31 4.42
CA SER A 184 -25.08 -10.57 3.73
C SER A 184 -23.62 -11.03 3.84
N THR A 185 -23.39 -12.34 3.89
CA THR A 185 -22.06 -12.97 3.96
C THR A 185 -21.28 -12.91 2.64
N ILE A 186 -21.60 -11.98 1.73
CA ILE A 186 -20.98 -11.90 0.41
C ILE A 186 -19.75 -11.00 0.49
N GLU A 187 -18.58 -11.63 0.42
CA GLU A 187 -17.29 -10.97 0.41
C GLU A 187 -16.99 -10.35 -0.97
N GLN A 188 -16.68 -9.05 -1.02
CA GLN A 188 -16.14 -8.38 -2.20
C GLN A 188 -14.62 -8.27 -2.14
N ASN A 189 -13.95 -8.41 -3.29
CA ASN A 189 -12.50 -8.26 -3.39
C ASN A 189 -12.10 -6.78 -3.41
N VAL A 190 -11.10 -6.42 -2.60
CA VAL A 190 -10.48 -5.09 -2.64
C VAL A 190 -9.30 -5.12 -3.59
N SER A 191 -9.37 -4.34 -4.67
CA SER A 191 -8.24 -4.21 -5.61
C SER A 191 -7.26 -3.12 -5.18
N ILE A 192 -7.74 -2.01 -4.60
CA ILE A 192 -6.91 -0.89 -4.14
C ILE A 192 -7.34 -0.51 -2.72
N CYS A 193 -6.38 -0.48 -1.80
CA CYS A 193 -6.54 0.01 -0.43
C CYS A 193 -5.59 1.18 -0.19
N ALA A 194 -6.13 2.34 0.21
CA ALA A 194 -5.35 3.52 0.57
C ALA A 194 -5.64 3.93 2.02
N LYS A 195 -4.61 3.97 2.88
CA LYS A 195 -4.72 4.52 4.24
C LYS A 195 -4.78 6.05 4.26
N GLY A 196 -4.24 6.69 3.22
CA GLY A 196 -4.32 8.13 3.00
C GLY A 196 -5.42 8.52 2.01
N SER A 197 -5.48 9.81 1.69
CA SER A 197 -6.40 10.34 0.67
C SER A 197 -6.02 9.88 -0.74
N ILE A 198 -7.03 9.62 -1.56
CA ILE A 198 -6.86 9.45 -3.01
C ILE A 198 -7.20 10.80 -3.66
N TRP A 199 -6.19 11.45 -4.25
CA TRP A 199 -6.38 12.67 -5.03
C TRP A 199 -6.70 12.31 -6.49
N SER A 200 -7.85 12.75 -6.99
CA SER A 200 -8.19 12.70 -8.42
C SER A 200 -8.46 14.11 -8.92
N GLY A 201 -7.79 14.52 -10.00
CA GLY A 201 -7.99 15.82 -10.63
C GLY A 201 -9.23 15.89 -11.53
N GLN A 202 -9.94 14.78 -11.71
CA GLN A 202 -11.07 14.69 -12.66
C GLN A 202 -12.30 14.04 -12.02
N ALA A 203 -12.30 12.72 -11.85
CA ALA A 203 -13.48 12.00 -11.35
C ALA A 203 -13.12 10.65 -10.72
N PHE A 204 -14.09 10.10 -9.99
CA PHE A 204 -14.21 8.67 -9.73
C PHE A 204 -15.31 8.12 -10.64
N VAL A 205 -14.98 7.13 -11.47
CA VAL A 205 -15.89 6.56 -12.47
C VAL A 205 -16.31 5.17 -12.03
N SER A 206 -17.62 4.93 -12.00
CA SER A 206 -18.22 3.61 -11.74
C SER A 206 -19.05 3.15 -12.93
N THR A 207 -18.95 1.87 -13.29
CA THR A 207 -19.73 1.30 -14.41
C THR A 207 -21.16 1.05 -13.96
N SER A 208 -22.14 1.53 -14.72
CA SER A 208 -23.56 1.55 -14.31
C SER A 208 -24.50 1.26 -15.49
N ASP A 209 -24.12 0.34 -16.37
CA ASP A 209 -24.92 -0.04 -17.56
C ASP A 209 -26.21 -0.78 -17.15
N GLU A 210 -27.29 -0.64 -17.92
CA GLU A 210 -28.56 -1.31 -17.62
C GLU A 210 -28.49 -2.83 -17.85
N ARG A 211 -27.66 -3.28 -18.80
CA ARG A 211 -27.55 -4.69 -19.19
C ARG A 211 -26.85 -5.55 -18.14
N ILE A 212 -26.24 -4.93 -17.14
CA ILE A 212 -25.59 -5.60 -16.02
C ILE A 212 -26.45 -5.57 -14.74
N LYS A 213 -27.73 -5.20 -14.84
CA LYS A 213 -28.63 -5.01 -13.68
C LYS A 213 -29.97 -5.71 -13.86
N ASP A 214 -30.42 -6.39 -12.81
CA ASP A 214 -31.80 -6.85 -12.67
C ASP A 214 -32.63 -5.77 -11.96
N CYS A 215 -33.35 -4.94 -12.73
CA CYS A 215 -34.14 -3.83 -12.19
C CYS A 215 -35.39 -4.32 -11.44
N LEU A 216 -35.43 -4.16 -10.12
CA LEU A 216 -36.55 -4.62 -9.26
C LEU A 216 -37.75 -3.65 -9.18
N GLY A 217 -37.60 -2.43 -9.69
CA GLY A 217 -38.61 -1.37 -9.64
C GLY A 217 -38.01 0.00 -9.35
N GLN A 218 -38.83 1.05 -9.44
CA GLN A 218 -38.44 2.40 -9.03
C GLN A 218 -38.54 2.57 -7.52
N SER A 219 -37.67 3.40 -6.95
CA SER A 219 -37.75 3.76 -5.52
C SER A 219 -39.03 4.54 -5.22
N ASN A 220 -39.54 4.41 -4.00
CA ASN A 220 -40.70 5.17 -3.54
C ASN A 220 -40.26 6.52 -2.96
N SER A 221 -40.34 7.56 -3.78
CA SER A 221 -39.90 8.92 -3.43
C SER A 221 -40.55 9.48 -2.15
N SER A 222 -41.79 9.06 -1.85
CA SER A 222 -42.52 9.50 -0.66
C SER A 222 -42.01 8.85 0.63
N SER A 223 -41.62 7.57 0.59
CA SER A 223 -40.92 6.95 1.72
C SER A 223 -39.49 7.46 1.85
N ASP A 224 -38.81 7.68 0.72
CA ASP A 224 -37.43 8.18 0.70
C ASP A 224 -37.32 9.55 1.36
N LEU A 225 -38.30 10.44 1.11
CA LEU A 225 -38.37 11.74 1.78
C LEU A 225 -38.53 11.60 3.30
N LYS A 226 -39.36 10.67 3.78
CA LYS A 226 -39.51 10.42 5.23
C LYS A 226 -38.23 9.88 5.87
N VAL A 227 -37.42 9.12 5.12
CA VAL A 227 -36.11 8.67 5.58
C VAL A 227 -35.14 9.83 5.62
N LEU A 228 -35.11 10.68 4.58
CA LEU A 228 -34.26 11.88 4.54
C LEU A 228 -34.56 12.84 5.69
N GLU A 229 -35.84 13.03 6.04
CA GLU A 229 -36.28 13.85 7.18
C GLU A 229 -35.77 13.34 8.53
N GLN A 230 -35.47 12.05 8.65
CA GLN A 230 -34.92 11.44 9.87
C GLN A 230 -33.39 11.55 9.94
N LEU A 231 -32.69 11.89 8.85
CA LEU A 231 -31.22 11.96 8.83
C LEU A 231 -30.71 13.24 9.51
N GLU A 232 -29.78 13.09 10.45
CA GLU A 232 -29.25 14.21 11.24
C GLU A 232 -27.81 14.54 10.82
N VAL A 233 -27.63 15.66 10.13
CA VAL A 233 -26.31 16.17 9.78
C VAL A 233 -25.61 16.71 11.03
N THR A 234 -24.56 16.01 11.46
CA THR A 234 -23.87 16.27 12.73
C THR A 234 -22.52 16.93 12.48
N ASN A 235 -22.21 17.98 13.24
CA ASN A 235 -20.85 18.50 13.32
C ASN A 235 -20.09 17.73 14.40
N TYR A 236 -18.98 17.08 14.03
CA TYR A 236 -18.15 16.35 14.99
C TYR A 236 -16.66 16.55 14.71
N ARG A 237 -15.83 16.20 15.69
CA ARG A 237 -14.38 16.06 15.56
C ARG A 237 -14.01 14.62 15.95
N TYR A 238 -13.01 14.05 15.29
CA TYR A 238 -12.52 12.72 15.66
C TYR A 238 -11.92 12.75 17.06
N LYS A 239 -12.09 11.68 17.86
CA LYS A 239 -11.46 11.56 19.18
C LYS A 239 -9.93 11.50 19.11
N ASP A 240 -9.39 10.99 18.00
CA ASP A 240 -7.95 10.99 17.73
C ASP A 240 -7.50 12.33 17.12
N HIS A 241 -7.34 13.33 17.98
CA HIS A 241 -6.94 14.68 17.55
C HIS A 241 -5.49 14.72 17.04
N LEU A 242 -4.64 13.76 17.44
CA LEU A 242 -3.24 13.70 17.01
C LEU A 242 -3.16 13.38 15.51
N THR A 243 -3.95 12.40 15.06
CA THR A 243 -3.95 11.98 13.65
C THR A 243 -4.77 12.93 12.77
N TYR A 244 -5.94 13.38 13.24
CA TYR A 244 -6.89 14.11 12.39
C TYR A 244 -6.92 15.63 12.62
N GLY A 245 -6.18 16.11 13.61
CA GLY A 245 -6.21 17.50 14.05
C GLY A 245 -7.56 17.91 14.63
N ASP A 246 -7.71 19.22 14.86
CA ASP A 246 -8.93 19.80 15.43
C ASP A 246 -10.00 20.18 14.38
N ARG A 247 -9.93 19.58 13.20
CA ARG A 247 -10.83 19.91 12.10
C ARG A 247 -12.26 19.44 12.38
N ILE A 248 -13.20 20.39 12.35
CA ILE A 248 -14.63 20.09 12.40
C ILE A 248 -15.07 19.44 11.08
N GLN A 249 -15.73 18.30 11.19
CA GLN A 249 -16.38 17.58 10.11
C GLN A 249 -17.89 17.81 10.19
N LYS A 250 -18.56 18.00 9.05
CA LYS A 250 -20.02 18.08 8.95
C LYS A 250 -20.52 16.86 8.15
N LYS A 251 -20.99 15.83 8.85
CA LYS A 251 -21.30 14.51 8.26
C LYS A 251 -22.37 13.77 9.08
N LEU A 252 -22.79 12.61 8.59
CA LEU A 252 -23.74 11.71 9.29
C LEU A 252 -23.03 10.82 10.31
N ILE A 253 -23.75 10.36 11.34
CA ILE A 253 -23.30 9.34 12.29
C ILE A 253 -23.85 7.99 11.87
N ALA A 254 -22.98 7.02 11.60
CA ALA A 254 -23.35 5.75 10.97
C ALA A 254 -24.40 4.95 11.75
N GLN A 255 -24.35 4.97 13.09
CA GLN A 255 -25.33 4.28 13.95
C GLN A 255 -26.72 4.93 13.91
N GLN A 256 -26.80 6.23 13.63
CA GLN A 256 -28.06 6.95 13.47
C GLN A 256 -28.69 6.62 12.11
N VAL A 257 -27.85 6.56 11.07
CA VAL A 257 -28.25 6.10 9.73
C VAL A 257 -28.71 4.63 9.76
N ASP A 258 -28.05 3.73 10.50
CA ASP A 258 -28.44 2.30 10.57
C ASP A 258 -29.89 2.10 11.04
N LYS A 259 -30.42 3.01 11.87
CA LYS A 259 -31.79 2.94 12.38
C LYS A 259 -32.86 3.30 11.33
N CYS A 260 -32.54 4.18 10.39
CA CYS A 260 -33.51 4.73 9.43
C CYS A 260 -33.24 4.29 7.98
N PHE A 261 -31.98 4.05 7.60
CA PHE A 261 -31.55 3.60 6.29
C PHE A 261 -30.41 2.56 6.37
N PRO A 262 -30.70 1.35 6.90
CA PRO A 262 -29.68 0.32 7.16
C PRO A 262 -28.93 -0.15 5.91
N THR A 263 -29.54 -0.06 4.72
CA THR A 263 -28.91 -0.49 3.47
C THR A 263 -27.72 0.38 3.05
N ALA A 264 -27.59 1.60 3.58
CA ALA A 264 -26.42 2.46 3.37
C ALA A 264 -25.27 2.18 4.35
N ILE A 265 -25.42 1.19 5.23
CA ILE A 265 -24.48 0.88 6.29
C ILE A 265 -23.83 -0.47 6.08
N SER A 266 -22.51 -0.49 6.22
CA SER A 266 -21.72 -1.73 6.27
C SER A 266 -20.96 -1.81 7.58
N LYS A 267 -20.91 -3.01 8.17
CA LYS A 267 -20.22 -3.30 9.44
C LYS A 267 -18.96 -4.09 9.14
N LYS A 268 -17.90 -3.81 9.90
CA LYS A 268 -16.62 -4.52 9.81
C LYS A 268 -15.89 -4.48 11.14
N THR A 269 -14.85 -5.30 11.24
CA THR A 269 -13.89 -5.19 12.34
C THR A 269 -13.05 -3.92 12.19
N GLY A 270 -12.95 -3.13 13.27
CA GLY A 270 -12.19 -1.89 13.34
C GLY A 270 -11.77 -1.58 14.76
N VAL A 271 -10.97 -0.53 14.96
CA VAL A 271 -10.47 -0.13 16.28
C VAL A 271 -11.05 1.23 16.65
N VAL A 272 -11.57 1.34 17.87
CA VAL A 272 -12.12 2.59 18.41
C VAL A 272 -11.07 3.27 19.30
N PRO A 273 -10.83 4.59 19.17
CA PRO A 273 -9.97 5.35 20.07
C PRO A 273 -10.69 5.67 21.40
N ASP A 274 -11.01 4.66 22.20
CA ASP A 274 -11.69 4.80 23.49
C ASP A 274 -10.75 4.90 24.68
N ILE A 275 -9.52 4.39 24.58
CA ILE A 275 -8.52 4.46 25.66
C ILE A 275 -7.55 5.63 25.47
N MET A 276 -6.87 5.70 24.32
CA MET A 276 -5.93 6.77 23.93
C MET A 276 -4.96 7.22 25.07
N GLN A 277 -4.30 6.27 25.74
CA GLN A 277 -3.44 6.53 26.90
C GLN A 277 -2.05 5.92 26.76
N LEU A 278 -1.04 6.63 27.28
CA LEU A 278 0.29 6.07 27.51
C LEU A 278 0.28 5.13 28.71
N SER A 279 0.95 3.98 28.58
CA SER A 279 1.17 3.05 29.68
C SER A 279 1.99 3.72 30.79
N SER A 280 1.52 3.61 32.03
CA SER A 280 2.26 4.09 33.20
C SER A 280 3.38 3.14 33.60
N ASN A 281 3.18 1.84 33.39
CA ASN A 281 4.19 0.81 33.64
C ASN A 281 3.96 -0.38 32.69
N VAL A 282 5.03 -1.05 32.29
CA VAL A 282 4.99 -2.26 31.47
C VAL A 282 6.00 -3.25 32.01
N GLU A 283 5.53 -4.44 32.39
CA GLU A 283 6.35 -5.50 32.98
C GLU A 283 6.10 -6.83 32.27
N ILE A 284 7.09 -7.71 32.28
CA ILE A 284 6.94 -9.07 31.77
C ILE A 284 6.63 -9.99 32.95
N GLU A 285 5.44 -10.58 32.97
CA GLU A 285 4.99 -11.55 33.98
C GLU A 285 4.54 -12.83 33.26
N ASP A 286 5.07 -14.00 33.65
CA ASP A 286 4.65 -15.32 33.15
C ASP A 286 4.52 -15.42 31.62
N ASN A 287 5.52 -14.91 30.89
CA ASN A 287 5.55 -14.89 29.41
C ASN A 287 4.42 -14.05 28.76
N THR A 288 3.81 -13.16 29.54
CA THR A 288 2.87 -12.13 29.10
C THR A 288 3.43 -10.75 29.39
N LEU A 289 2.92 -9.75 28.66
CA LEU A 289 3.24 -8.36 28.88
C LEU A 289 2.09 -7.72 29.67
N LYS A 290 2.36 -7.34 30.91
CA LYS A 290 1.43 -6.64 31.78
C LYS A 290 1.58 -5.14 31.57
N ILE A 291 0.51 -4.53 31.11
CA ILE A 291 0.46 -3.10 30.79
C ILE A 291 -0.45 -2.43 31.82
N THR A 292 0.07 -1.40 32.49
CA THR A 292 -0.66 -0.62 33.50
C THR A 292 -1.08 0.73 32.93
N LEU A 293 -2.35 1.08 33.12
CA LEU A 293 -2.99 2.32 32.72
C LEU A 293 -3.71 2.97 33.92
N ASN A 294 -4.20 4.19 33.75
CA ASN A 294 -5.00 4.84 34.80
C ASN A 294 -6.41 4.21 34.90
N GLU A 295 -7.05 4.03 33.75
CA GLU A 295 -8.36 3.41 33.56
C GLU A 295 -8.45 2.89 32.11
N HIS A 296 -9.05 1.72 31.91
CA HIS A 296 -9.14 1.12 30.56
C HIS A 296 -10.46 0.39 30.24
N GLY A 297 -11.25 -0.03 31.23
CA GLY A 297 -12.55 -0.68 31.01
C GLY A 297 -12.47 -1.94 30.12
N LEU A 298 -11.33 -2.65 30.12
CA LEU A 298 -11.09 -3.81 29.25
C LEU A 298 -11.46 -5.12 29.96
N GLU A 299 -12.01 -6.06 29.19
CA GLU A 299 -12.39 -7.39 29.64
C GLU A 299 -11.49 -8.48 29.05
N SER A 300 -11.37 -9.62 29.74
CA SER A 300 -10.62 -10.78 29.23
C SER A 300 -11.28 -11.34 27.96
N GLY A 301 -10.47 -11.66 26.95
CA GLY A 301 -10.92 -12.12 25.64
C GLY A 301 -11.16 -10.99 24.63
N GLU A 302 -11.26 -9.73 25.05
CA GLU A 302 -11.28 -8.59 24.13
C GLU A 302 -9.92 -8.42 23.43
N LYS A 303 -9.91 -7.71 22.30
CA LYS A 303 -8.68 -7.36 21.58
C LYS A 303 -8.43 -5.86 21.67
N VAL A 304 -7.16 -5.49 21.84
CA VAL A 304 -6.75 -4.09 22.02
C VAL A 304 -5.60 -3.75 21.07
N LYS A 305 -5.67 -2.55 20.49
CA LYS A 305 -4.59 -1.99 19.67
C LYS A 305 -3.58 -1.27 20.56
N ILE A 306 -2.32 -1.68 20.44
CA ILE A 306 -1.19 -1.11 21.16
C ILE A 306 -0.15 -0.63 20.14
N ILE A 307 0.41 0.56 20.39
CA ILE A 307 1.45 1.18 19.58
C ILE A 307 2.72 1.19 20.42
N PHE A 308 3.78 0.62 19.88
CA PHE A 308 5.12 0.65 20.47
C PHE A 308 5.88 1.81 19.83
N GLU A 309 6.29 2.78 20.63
CA GLU A 309 7.06 3.94 20.18
C GLU A 309 8.45 3.90 20.80
N SER A 310 9.50 3.95 19.97
CA SER A 310 10.88 3.97 20.44
C SER A 310 11.17 5.21 21.29
N LYS A 311 11.81 5.04 22.45
CA LYS A 311 12.25 6.14 23.29
C LYS A 311 13.34 6.96 22.56
N PRO A 312 13.26 8.31 22.61
CA PRO A 312 14.17 9.19 21.87
C PRO A 312 15.64 9.03 22.26
N GLU A 313 15.91 8.51 23.46
CA GLU A 313 17.23 8.39 24.06
C GLU A 313 18.02 7.15 23.60
N ASN A 314 17.38 6.18 22.93
CA ASN A 314 17.98 4.88 22.63
C ASN A 314 18.18 4.56 21.13
N ILE A 315 17.72 5.40 20.19
CA ILE A 315 17.81 5.09 18.73
C ILE A 315 18.00 6.36 17.87
N GLU A 316 18.91 6.34 16.89
CA GLU A 316 19.10 7.39 15.86
C GLU A 316 17.87 7.59 14.95
N TRP A 317 16.95 6.62 14.91
CA TRP A 317 15.75 6.64 14.08
C TRP A 317 14.53 6.30 14.93
N LYS A 318 13.56 7.22 14.97
CA LYS A 318 12.25 6.96 15.58
C LYS A 318 11.59 5.80 14.84
N SER A 319 11.35 4.70 15.54
CA SER A 319 10.59 3.56 15.03
C SER A 319 9.31 3.41 15.83
N SER A 320 8.19 3.30 15.14
CA SER A 320 6.91 2.96 15.74
C SER A 320 6.27 1.81 14.97
N TRP A 321 5.64 0.91 15.70
CA TRP A 321 4.89 -0.21 15.14
C TRP A 321 3.66 -0.50 15.98
N GLU A 322 2.68 -1.16 15.37
CA GLU A 322 1.37 -1.38 15.96
C GLU A 322 1.07 -2.89 16.05
N VAL A 323 0.39 -3.30 17.11
CA VAL A 323 -0.10 -4.67 17.28
C VAL A 323 -1.54 -4.66 17.80
N ILE A 324 -2.31 -5.66 17.38
CA ILE A 324 -3.62 -5.96 17.97
C ILE A 324 -3.48 -7.29 18.68
N SER A 325 -3.66 -7.26 20.00
CA SER A 325 -3.47 -8.43 20.86
C SER A 325 -4.73 -8.73 21.65
N GLU A 326 -5.00 -10.02 21.82
CA GLU A 326 -6.05 -10.51 22.71
C GLU A 326 -5.61 -10.40 24.16
N ILE A 327 -6.52 -9.92 25.02
CA ILE A 327 -6.31 -9.72 26.44
C ILE A 327 -6.50 -11.06 27.16
N LYS A 328 -5.44 -11.55 27.81
CA LYS A 328 -5.45 -12.82 28.53
C LYS A 328 -6.06 -12.68 29.91
N SER A 329 -5.68 -11.64 30.64
CA SER A 329 -6.23 -11.32 31.94
C SER A 329 -6.35 -9.81 32.13
N THR A 330 -7.26 -9.40 33.00
CA THR A 330 -7.56 -7.99 33.29
C THR A 330 -7.70 -7.80 34.79
N HIS A 331 -7.24 -6.65 35.26
CA HIS A 331 -7.37 -6.12 36.61
C HIS A 331 -7.80 -4.65 36.51
N GLU A 332 -8.13 -4.00 37.62
CA GLU A 332 -8.71 -2.65 37.65
C GLU A 332 -7.91 -1.59 36.84
N LYS A 333 -6.58 -1.71 36.82
CA LYS A 333 -5.66 -0.75 36.18
C LYS A 333 -4.64 -1.39 35.26
N SER A 334 -4.72 -2.70 35.05
CA SER A 334 -3.71 -3.41 34.28
C SER A 334 -4.30 -4.59 33.56
N PHE A 335 -3.75 -4.91 32.39
CA PHE A 335 -4.15 -6.08 31.62
C PHE A 335 -2.92 -6.76 31.04
N CYS A 336 -3.04 -8.05 30.75
CA CYS A 336 -1.94 -8.85 30.20
C CYS A 336 -2.25 -9.26 28.76
N ILE A 337 -1.27 -9.09 27.88
CA ILE A 337 -1.30 -9.60 26.50
C ILE A 337 -0.17 -10.60 26.29
N VAL A 338 -0.27 -11.42 25.25
CA VAL A 338 0.88 -12.22 24.80
C VAL A 338 1.96 -11.27 24.29
N ILE A 339 3.22 -11.57 24.62
CA ILE A 339 4.38 -10.81 24.12
C ILE A 339 4.39 -10.88 22.59
N PRO A 340 4.35 -9.73 21.87
CA PRO A 340 4.40 -9.74 20.41
C PRO A 340 5.71 -10.37 19.90
N GLU A 341 5.63 -11.14 18.83
CA GLU A 341 6.80 -11.82 18.22
C GLU A 341 7.86 -10.81 17.74
N GLN A 342 7.43 -9.57 17.42
CA GLN A 342 8.29 -8.47 17.01
C GLN A 342 9.12 -7.88 18.16
N LEU A 343 8.78 -8.15 19.42
CA LEU A 343 9.52 -7.64 20.57
C LEU A 343 10.65 -8.60 20.94
N GLU A 344 11.89 -8.25 20.56
CA GLU A 344 13.05 -9.08 20.94
C GLU A 344 13.29 -9.04 22.46
N LYS A 345 13.82 -10.16 22.98
CA LYS A 345 14.06 -10.32 24.42
C LYS A 345 15.01 -9.25 24.94
N GLY A 346 14.58 -8.50 25.95
CA GLY A 346 15.38 -7.46 26.59
C GLY A 346 15.31 -6.08 25.92
N GLN A 347 14.46 -5.89 24.91
CA GLN A 347 14.28 -4.58 24.25
C GLN A 347 13.07 -3.78 24.74
N LEU A 348 12.28 -4.31 25.68
CA LEU A 348 11.08 -3.63 26.19
C LEU A 348 11.39 -2.20 26.70
N ASP A 349 12.54 -2.03 27.37
CA ASP A 349 12.95 -0.74 27.93
C ASP A 349 13.19 0.35 26.87
N ASN A 350 13.38 -0.04 25.60
CA ASN A 350 13.54 0.88 24.49
C ASN A 350 12.22 1.47 23.99
N TYR A 351 11.08 0.99 24.48
CA TYR A 351 9.76 1.38 23.99
C TYR A 351 8.91 2.02 25.08
N THR A 352 8.08 2.96 24.65
CA THR A 352 6.91 3.43 25.38
C THR A 352 5.68 2.86 24.68
N LEU A 353 4.74 2.31 25.46
CA LEU A 353 3.53 1.74 24.90
C LEU A 353 2.38 2.74 24.99
N PHE A 354 1.73 2.98 23.86
CA PHE A 354 0.50 3.75 23.77
C PHE A 354 -0.67 2.82 23.46
N VAL A 355 -1.66 2.78 24.34
CA VAL A 355 -2.86 1.96 24.18
C VAL A 355 -3.92 2.80 23.49
N TYR A 356 -4.22 2.45 22.23
CA TYR A 356 -5.12 3.22 21.37
C TYR A 356 -6.57 2.97 21.76
N GLY A 357 -6.96 1.70 21.85
CA GLY A 357 -8.31 1.30 22.22
C GLY A 357 -8.72 -0.07 21.69
N LYS A 358 -10.00 -0.39 21.86
CA LYS A 358 -10.57 -1.72 21.60
C LYS A 358 -10.80 -2.00 20.12
N GLU A 359 -10.56 -3.25 19.71
CA GLU A 359 -11.07 -3.79 18.45
C GLU A 359 -12.54 -4.20 18.63
N VAL A 360 -13.40 -3.76 17.72
CA VAL A 360 -14.84 -4.03 17.72
C VAL A 360 -15.25 -4.60 16.36
N ASP A 361 -16.16 -5.58 16.36
CA ASP A 361 -16.64 -6.23 15.13
C ASP A 361 -17.79 -5.47 14.46
N ASP A 362 -18.35 -4.46 15.15
CA ASP A 362 -19.44 -3.62 14.68
C ASP A 362 -18.96 -2.19 14.34
N PHE A 363 -17.80 -2.03 13.72
CA PHE A 363 -17.36 -0.73 13.24
C PHE A 363 -18.15 -0.33 11.98
N HIS A 364 -19.03 0.67 12.11
CA HIS A 364 -19.96 1.07 11.05
C HIS A 364 -19.31 2.01 10.03
N THR A 365 -19.66 1.85 8.76
CA THR A 365 -19.27 2.73 7.66
C THR A 365 -20.50 3.20 6.90
N VAL A 366 -20.44 4.39 6.29
CA VAL A 366 -21.55 5.00 5.54
C VAL A 366 -21.22 5.01 4.05
N ASP A 367 -22.13 4.45 3.24
CA ASP A 367 -22.15 4.62 1.79
C ASP A 367 -22.80 5.96 1.45
N TYR A 368 -21.97 6.96 1.18
CA TYR A 368 -22.45 8.29 0.81
C TYR A 368 -23.05 8.36 -0.60
N ASP A 369 -22.77 7.40 -1.49
CA ASP A 369 -23.42 7.34 -2.80
C ASP A 369 -24.87 6.90 -2.65
N ALA A 370 -25.14 5.91 -1.78
CA ALA A 370 -26.51 5.51 -1.43
C ALA A 370 -27.30 6.67 -0.79
N ILE A 371 -26.67 7.44 0.13
CA ILE A 371 -27.27 8.63 0.73
C ILE A 371 -27.53 9.71 -0.34
N SER A 372 -26.61 9.90 -1.29
CA SER A 372 -26.79 10.85 -2.39
C SER A 372 -27.99 10.46 -3.27
N MET A 373 -28.15 9.18 -3.60
CA MET A 373 -29.27 8.70 -4.41
C MET A 373 -30.61 8.76 -3.66
N LEU A 374 -30.61 8.51 -2.34
CA LEU A 374 -31.77 8.78 -1.48
C LEU A 374 -32.18 10.26 -1.59
N ASN A 375 -31.21 11.17 -1.48
CA ASN A 375 -31.47 12.61 -1.60
C ASN A 375 -32.03 12.99 -2.98
N VAL A 376 -31.57 12.38 -4.07
CA VAL A 376 -32.14 12.58 -5.41
C VAL A 376 -33.61 12.20 -5.45
N SER A 377 -33.96 11.00 -4.96
CA SER A 377 -35.35 10.52 -4.92
C SER A 377 -36.26 11.39 -4.05
N ALA A 378 -35.79 11.77 -2.86
CA ALA A 378 -36.51 12.66 -1.96
C ALA A 378 -36.69 14.07 -2.55
N THR A 379 -35.69 14.60 -3.25
CA THR A 379 -35.81 15.91 -3.93
C THR A 379 -36.87 15.87 -5.03
N GLN A 380 -36.98 14.77 -5.76
CA GLN A 380 -38.05 14.57 -6.75
C GLN A 380 -39.44 14.54 -6.09
N GLU A 381 -39.58 13.96 -4.89
CA GLU A 381 -40.83 14.01 -4.13
C GLU A 381 -41.18 15.44 -3.70
N ILE A 382 -40.21 16.20 -3.19
CA ILE A 382 -40.41 17.59 -2.80
C ILE A 382 -40.90 18.41 -4.00
N LEU A 383 -40.29 18.22 -5.18
CA LEU A 383 -40.71 18.89 -6.41
C LEU A 383 -42.15 18.56 -6.78
N LYS A 384 -42.56 17.27 -6.74
CA LYS A 384 -43.95 16.86 -6.99
C LYS A 384 -44.93 17.56 -6.05
N ARG A 385 -44.61 17.65 -4.77
CA ARG A 385 -45.47 18.32 -3.77
C ARG A 385 -45.54 19.83 -4.00
N LEU A 386 -44.44 20.44 -4.43
CA LEU A 386 -44.37 21.87 -4.73
C LEU A 386 -45.23 22.22 -5.94
N GLU A 387 -45.14 21.45 -7.03
CA GLU A 387 -45.98 21.63 -8.23
C GLU A 387 -47.48 21.50 -7.90
N LEU A 388 -47.85 20.53 -7.06
CA LEU A 388 -49.24 20.38 -6.59
C LEU A 388 -49.72 21.59 -5.79
N LEU A 389 -48.88 22.12 -4.88
CA LEU A 389 -49.20 23.31 -4.09
C LEU A 389 -49.30 24.57 -4.96
N GLU A 390 -48.51 24.67 -6.03
CA GLU A 390 -48.59 25.80 -6.96
C GLU A 390 -49.90 25.80 -7.75
N VAL A 391 -50.33 24.63 -8.24
CA VAL A 391 -51.63 24.46 -8.91
C VAL A 391 -52.78 24.80 -7.97
N GLU A 392 -52.74 24.31 -6.72
CA GLU A 392 -53.75 24.63 -5.72
C GLU A 392 -53.80 26.13 -5.41
N ASN A 393 -52.65 26.78 -5.24
CA ASN A 393 -52.57 28.23 -5.03
C ASN A 393 -53.10 29.02 -6.23
N GLN A 394 -52.84 28.57 -7.46
CA GLN A 394 -53.39 29.20 -8.65
C GLN A 394 -54.92 29.11 -8.66
N GLN A 395 -55.47 27.92 -8.40
CA GLN A 395 -56.92 27.72 -8.33
C GLN A 395 -57.55 28.60 -7.25
N LEU A 396 -56.96 28.64 -6.05
CA LEU A 396 -57.45 29.49 -4.97
C LEU A 396 -57.42 30.98 -5.33
N ARG A 397 -56.41 31.44 -6.08
CA ARG A 397 -56.34 32.83 -6.57
C ARG A 397 -57.41 33.13 -7.62
N GLU A 398 -57.67 32.19 -8.52
CA GLU A 398 -58.74 32.31 -9.52
C GLU A 398 -60.13 32.34 -8.85
N ASP A 399 -60.36 31.45 -7.89
CA ASP A 399 -61.60 31.39 -7.11
C ASP A 399 -61.83 32.69 -6.31
N LEU A 400 -60.80 33.22 -5.64
CA LEU A 400 -60.88 34.50 -4.93
C LEU A 400 -61.15 35.68 -5.87
N SER A 401 -60.54 35.67 -7.07
CA SER A 401 -60.79 36.68 -8.09
C SER A 401 -62.24 36.68 -8.54
N SER A 402 -62.79 35.50 -8.87
CA SER A 402 -64.18 35.35 -9.30
C SER A 402 -65.17 35.75 -8.20
N LEU A 403 -64.91 35.40 -6.94
CA LEU A 403 -65.73 35.77 -5.80
C LEU A 403 -65.73 37.29 -5.58
N SER A 404 -64.55 37.94 -5.70
CA SER A 404 -64.42 39.39 -5.55
C SER A 404 -65.18 40.17 -6.63
N GLN A 405 -65.22 39.65 -7.86
CA GLN A 405 -66.03 40.21 -8.95
C GLN A 405 -67.52 40.03 -8.66
N GLY A 406 -67.94 38.85 -8.20
CA GLY A 406 -69.32 38.58 -7.80
C GLY A 406 -69.83 39.55 -6.74
N VAL A 407 -69.05 39.80 -5.68
CA VAL A 407 -69.41 40.75 -4.60
C VAL A 407 -69.50 42.20 -5.10
N ARG A 408 -68.71 42.59 -6.11
CA ARG A 408 -68.81 43.93 -6.73
C ARG A 408 -70.09 44.09 -7.55
N THR A 409 -70.54 43.05 -8.25
CA THR A 409 -71.78 43.09 -9.03
C THR A 409 -73.06 43.10 -8.18
N THR A 410 -73.05 42.58 -6.95
CA THR A 410 -74.22 42.58 -6.06
C THR A 410 -74.39 43.86 -5.24
N LYS A 411 -73.40 44.78 -5.26
CA LYS A 411 -73.40 46.05 -4.53
C LYS A 411 -73.78 47.28 -5.38
N VAL A 412 -74.26 47.09 -6.61
CA VAL A 412 -74.76 48.15 -7.50
C VAL A 412 -76.28 48.18 -7.48
#